data_AF-A0A1G1R573-F1
#
_entry.id   AF-A0A1G1R573-F1
#
_cell.length_a   1.000
_cell.length_b   1.000
_cell.length_c   1.000
_cell.angle_alpha   90.00
_cell.angle_beta   90.00
_cell.angle_gamma   90.00
#
_symmetry.space_group_name_H-M   'P 1'
#
loop_
_entity.id
_entity.type
_entity.pdbx_description
1 polymer ?
#
loop_
_entity_poly.entity_id
_entity_poly.type
_entity_poly.pdbx_seq_one_letter_code
_entity_poly.pdbx_strand_id
1 'polypeptide(L)'
;MSKYLFIVAYMVILLTLTSCGSIRDSRDNQIQVKTEGTTNINQQKDSNVQSDKDINSSSDHVTSTPIISEQPDNLNSPSVQPAKIPELTIDDAKTLLNEAYKRTQVATVYGNEQKSFDVADEKSGYYFYSDDLNSKEKLNDYLDKVFTDNVSKSIINSLSLKVIHDRLAFQTSEWSSYSSYLKVDIKVKEETNDSKILEFDYSEFKNPDKIISTSLVKYLYIDGQGWRITSDDPQHIIEIF
;
A
#
# COMPACT_ATOMS: atom_id res chain seq x y z
N MET A 1 -33.07 19.53 -35.32
CA MET A 1 -34.08 18.93 -34.43
C MET A 1 -33.97 17.40 -34.43
N SER A 2 -32.78 16.83 -34.13
CA SER A 2 -32.55 15.37 -34.19
C SER A 2 -31.29 14.95 -33.41
N LYS A 3 -31.27 15.24 -32.11
CA LYS A 3 -30.27 14.66 -31.17
C LYS A 3 -30.92 14.22 -29.86
N TYR A 4 -31.96 14.92 -29.43
CA TYR A 4 -32.75 14.57 -28.25
C TYR A 4 -33.64 13.33 -28.43
N LEU A 5 -34.02 12.96 -29.66
CA LEU A 5 -34.87 11.78 -29.90
C LEU A 5 -34.13 10.46 -29.65
N PHE A 6 -32.81 10.42 -29.90
CA PHE A 6 -31.98 9.23 -29.66
C PHE A 6 -31.70 8.98 -28.18
N ILE A 7 -31.57 10.04 -27.38
CA ILE A 7 -31.28 9.93 -25.94
C ILE A 7 -32.51 9.40 -25.17
N VAL A 8 -33.71 9.84 -25.55
CA VAL A 8 -34.95 9.35 -24.91
C VAL A 8 -35.26 7.90 -25.28
N ALA A 9 -34.97 7.48 -26.52
CA ALA A 9 -35.16 6.08 -26.93
C ALA A 9 -34.22 5.11 -26.20
N TYR A 10 -32.98 5.53 -25.88
CA TYR A 10 -32.01 4.68 -25.19
C TYR A 10 -32.32 4.50 -23.69
N MET A 11 -32.86 5.53 -23.04
CA MET A 11 -33.25 5.47 -21.62
C MET A 11 -34.47 4.56 -21.37
N VAL A 12 -35.39 4.42 -22.33
CA VAL A 12 -36.57 3.55 -22.18
C VAL A 12 -36.20 2.06 -22.32
N ILE A 13 -35.15 1.72 -23.07
CA ILE A 13 -34.70 0.33 -23.24
C ILE A 13 -33.92 -0.18 -22.01
N LEU A 14 -33.23 0.71 -21.29
CA LEU A 14 -32.48 0.34 -20.07
C LEU A 14 -33.37 0.07 -18.85
N LEU A 15 -34.65 0.48 -18.88
CA LEU A 15 -35.58 0.30 -17.76
C LEU A 15 -36.42 -0.98 -17.80
N THR A 16 -36.31 -1.83 -18.83
CA THR A 16 -37.12 -3.05 -18.96
C THR A 16 -36.36 -4.36 -18.75
N LEU A 17 -35.07 -4.33 -18.40
CA LEU A 17 -34.23 -5.53 -18.21
C LEU A 17 -34.01 -5.96 -16.75
N THR A 18 -34.65 -5.32 -15.77
CA THR A 18 -34.61 -5.74 -14.36
C THR A 18 -35.92 -6.40 -13.92
N SER A 19 -36.33 -7.48 -14.59
CA SER A 19 -37.32 -8.40 -14.02
C SER A 19 -37.16 -9.81 -14.57
N CYS A 20 -36.25 -10.57 -13.96
CA CYS A 20 -36.29 -12.03 -13.91
C CYS A 20 -35.33 -12.49 -12.80
N GLY A 21 -35.76 -12.27 -11.55
CA GLY A 21 -35.14 -12.83 -10.36
C GLY A 21 -35.89 -14.09 -9.92
N SER A 22 -35.32 -15.23 -10.32
CA SER A 22 -35.58 -16.62 -9.92
C SER A 22 -36.44 -16.90 -8.68
N ILE A 23 -37.50 -17.68 -8.90
CA ILE A 23 -38.06 -18.63 -7.93
C ILE A 23 -36.97 -19.67 -7.64
N ARG A 24 -36.48 -19.74 -6.40
CA ARG A 24 -35.69 -20.87 -5.91
C ARG A 24 -36.59 -21.70 -5.01
N ASP A 25 -36.82 -22.93 -5.47
CA ASP A 25 -37.56 -23.98 -4.80
C ASP A 25 -37.03 -24.26 -3.39
N SER A 26 -37.98 -24.29 -2.47
CA SER A 26 -37.90 -24.92 -1.17
C SER A 26 -37.69 -26.41 -1.34
N ARG A 27 -36.55 -26.93 -0.87
CA ARG A 27 -36.43 -28.34 -0.51
C ARG A 27 -36.03 -28.45 0.94
N ASP A 28 -37.01 -28.94 1.68
CA ASP A 28 -36.87 -29.57 2.98
C ASP A 28 -35.63 -30.46 3.06
N ASN A 29 -34.87 -30.29 4.13
CA ASN A 29 -34.28 -31.45 4.77
C ASN A 29 -34.30 -31.23 6.28
N GLN A 30 -35.33 -31.80 6.91
CA GLN A 30 -35.37 -32.03 8.33
C GLN A 30 -34.27 -33.03 8.72
N ILE A 31 -33.37 -32.62 9.60
CA ILE A 31 -32.74 -33.54 10.54
C ILE A 31 -32.88 -32.91 11.93
N GLN A 32 -33.87 -33.38 12.68
CA GLN A 32 -33.79 -33.41 14.13
C GLN A 32 -33.37 -34.83 14.54
N VAL A 33 -32.46 -34.93 15.51
CA VAL A 33 -32.63 -35.68 16.77
C VAL A 33 -31.31 -35.62 17.58
N LYS A 34 -31.40 -34.82 18.67
CA LYS A 34 -31.14 -35.18 20.08
C LYS A 34 -29.70 -35.45 20.59
N THR A 35 -29.19 -34.40 21.23
CA THR A 35 -28.55 -34.24 22.57
C THR A 35 -28.15 -35.47 23.40
N GLU A 36 -26.90 -35.44 23.91
CA GLU A 36 -26.39 -35.74 25.28
C GLU A 36 -24.86 -35.98 25.16
N GLY A 37 -23.91 -35.46 25.95
CA GLY A 37 -23.91 -34.59 27.11
C GLY A 37 -22.45 -34.22 27.51
N THR A 38 -22.37 -33.18 28.36
CA THR A 38 -21.33 -32.93 29.38
C THR A 38 -19.93 -32.45 28.97
N THR A 39 -19.77 -31.13 28.89
CA THR A 39 -18.49 -30.44 29.13
C THR A 39 -18.44 -29.96 30.58
N ASN A 40 -17.44 -30.40 31.34
CA ASN A 40 -17.06 -29.84 32.64
C ASN A 40 -16.37 -28.49 32.45
N ILE A 41 -16.96 -27.41 32.97
CA ILE A 41 -16.32 -26.11 33.15
C ILE A 41 -16.12 -25.92 34.65
N ASN A 42 -14.86 -26.01 35.09
CA ASN A 42 -14.50 -25.57 36.43
C ASN A 42 -14.52 -24.04 36.48
N GLN A 43 -15.42 -23.54 37.32
CA GLN A 43 -15.34 -22.22 37.92
C GLN A 43 -14.09 -22.16 38.82
N GLN A 44 -13.31 -21.09 38.70
CA GLN A 44 -12.79 -20.46 39.91
C GLN A 44 -12.85 -18.94 39.76
N LYS A 45 -13.51 -18.37 40.76
CA LYS A 45 -13.96 -17.01 40.92
C LYS A 45 -13.21 -16.44 42.13
N ASP A 46 -13.09 -15.12 42.15
CA ASP A 46 -12.79 -14.25 43.30
C ASP A 46 -11.32 -14.26 43.78
N SER A 47 -10.70 -13.15 44.20
CA SER A 47 -11.02 -11.72 44.22
C SER A 47 -9.85 -10.98 44.90
N ASN A 48 -9.55 -9.76 44.44
CA ASN A 48 -9.27 -8.56 45.26
C ASN A 48 -7.88 -8.30 45.90
N VAL A 49 -7.66 -6.98 46.12
CA VAL A 49 -6.70 -6.27 47.00
C VAL A 49 -5.32 -5.99 46.35
N GLN A 50 -4.67 -4.81 46.41
CA GLN A 50 -4.95 -3.41 46.78
C GLN A 50 -3.66 -2.60 46.51
N SER A 51 -3.83 -1.33 46.16
CA SER A 51 -2.97 -0.13 46.34
C SER A 51 -1.63 -0.25 47.08
N ASP A 52 -0.58 0.40 46.53
CA ASP A 52 0.38 1.39 47.13
C ASP A 52 1.45 1.71 46.06
N LYS A 53 1.69 2.94 45.56
CA LYS A 53 2.15 4.23 46.11
C LYS A 53 3.57 4.21 46.71
N ASP A 54 4.41 5.12 46.17
CA ASP A 54 5.70 5.68 46.64
C ASP A 54 6.82 5.50 45.58
N ILE A 55 7.36 6.53 44.91
CA ILE A 55 8.20 7.69 45.31
C ILE A 55 9.60 7.30 45.83
N ASN A 56 10.63 7.51 45.00
CA ASN A 56 11.95 8.12 45.31
C ASN A 56 12.79 8.12 44.01
N SER A 57 13.33 9.23 43.49
CA SER A 57 14.21 10.29 44.04
C SER A 57 15.69 9.88 44.18
N SER A 58 16.55 10.76 43.65
CA SER A 58 18.03 10.82 43.72
C SER A 58 18.78 9.83 42.79
N SER A 59 19.91 10.19 42.17
CA SER A 59 20.92 11.15 42.57
C SER A 59 21.69 11.66 41.36
N ASP A 60 22.06 12.93 41.42
CA ASP A 60 23.12 13.56 40.66
C ASP A 60 24.43 12.76 40.72
N HIS A 61 25.12 12.66 39.59
CA HIS A 61 26.58 12.61 39.60
C HIS A 61 27.14 13.37 38.40
N VAL A 62 27.44 14.64 38.63
CA VAL A 62 28.36 15.44 37.83
C VAL A 62 29.76 14.86 38.05
N THR A 63 30.43 14.46 36.97
CA THR A 63 31.88 14.25 36.97
C THR A 63 32.47 15.17 35.90
N SER A 64 33.14 16.23 36.37
CA SER A 64 33.85 17.19 35.57
C SER A 64 35.18 16.60 35.12
N THR A 65 35.34 16.41 33.81
CA THR A 65 36.61 16.01 33.17
C THR A 65 37.35 17.27 32.70
N PRO A 66 38.70 17.32 32.74
CA PRO A 66 39.46 18.54 32.53
C PRO A 66 39.40 19.02 31.07
N ILE A 67 39.24 20.34 30.92
CA ILE A 67 39.40 21.05 29.66
C ILE A 67 40.89 21.07 29.30
N ILE A 68 41.30 20.23 28.35
CA ILE A 68 42.55 20.40 27.60
C ILE A 68 42.23 21.35 26.45
N SER A 69 42.78 22.55 26.54
CA SER A 69 42.80 23.56 25.49
C SER A 69 43.81 23.13 24.43
N GLU A 70 43.37 22.46 23.37
CA GLU A 70 44.14 22.33 22.14
C GLU A 70 43.68 23.33 21.09
N GLN A 71 44.69 23.98 20.55
CA GLN A 71 44.72 25.03 19.55
C GLN A 71 44.02 24.60 18.25
N PRO A 72 43.38 25.51 17.50
CA PRO A 72 42.68 25.15 16.28
C PRO A 72 43.71 24.89 15.17
N ASP A 73 44.04 23.61 14.97
CA ASP A 73 44.67 23.20 13.73
C ASP A 73 43.68 23.40 12.59
N ASN A 74 44.13 24.21 11.65
CA ASN A 74 43.46 24.64 10.44
C ASN A 74 43.23 23.42 9.53
N LEU A 75 42.18 22.65 9.83
CA LEU A 75 41.63 21.61 8.96
C LEU A 75 41.01 22.32 7.75
N ASN A 76 41.80 22.44 6.69
CA ASN A 76 41.30 22.48 5.32
C ASN A 76 40.47 21.21 5.10
N SER A 77 39.20 21.23 5.53
CA SER A 77 38.21 20.26 5.09
C SER A 77 38.12 20.40 3.58
N PRO A 78 38.50 19.38 2.79
CA PRO A 78 38.25 19.41 1.36
C PRO A 78 36.76 19.63 1.18
N SER A 79 36.40 20.72 0.52
CA SER A 79 35.04 21.00 0.07
C SER A 79 34.61 19.82 -0.81
N VAL A 80 33.93 18.85 -0.21
CA VAL A 80 33.33 17.73 -0.92
C VAL A 80 32.19 18.36 -1.71
N GLN A 81 32.42 18.60 -3.00
CA GLN A 81 31.33 19.00 -3.88
C GLN A 81 30.23 17.95 -3.78
N PRO A 82 28.96 18.35 -3.56
CA PRO A 82 27.87 17.41 -3.46
C PRO A 82 27.83 16.56 -4.74
N ALA A 83 27.71 15.25 -4.56
CA ALA A 83 27.64 14.32 -5.68
C ALA A 83 26.53 14.74 -6.64
N LYS A 84 26.82 14.78 -7.94
CA LYS A 84 25.84 15.13 -8.97
C LYS A 84 24.70 14.11 -8.95
N ILE A 85 23.47 14.59 -8.75
CA ILE A 85 22.26 13.75 -8.81
C ILE A 85 22.13 13.15 -10.22
N PRO A 86 21.97 11.81 -10.36
CA PRO A 86 21.67 11.17 -11.63
C PRO A 86 20.34 11.67 -12.22
N GLU A 87 20.31 11.95 -13.51
CA GLU A 87 19.07 12.33 -14.21
C GLU A 87 18.06 11.18 -14.20
N LEU A 88 16.78 11.47 -13.92
CA LEU A 88 15.69 10.52 -14.11
C LEU A 88 15.19 10.59 -15.55
N THR A 89 15.56 9.62 -16.38
CA THR A 89 15.05 9.52 -17.75
C THR A 89 13.59 9.07 -17.76
N ILE A 90 12.88 9.29 -18.88
CA ILE A 90 11.48 8.84 -19.04
C ILE A 90 11.37 7.30 -18.92
N ASP A 91 12.32 6.56 -19.48
CA ASP A 91 12.30 5.09 -19.43
C ASP A 91 12.62 4.55 -18.03
N ASP A 92 13.51 5.22 -17.28
CA ASP A 92 13.75 4.89 -15.86
C ASP A 92 12.52 5.19 -15.01
N ALA A 93 11.84 6.32 -15.24
CA ALA A 93 10.60 6.66 -14.55
C ALA A 93 9.49 5.64 -14.81
N LYS A 94 9.31 5.20 -16.06
CA LYS A 94 8.38 4.11 -16.40
C LYS A 94 8.74 2.81 -15.69
N THR A 95 10.03 2.47 -15.66
CA THR A 95 10.51 1.25 -15.01
C THR A 95 10.22 1.29 -13.51
N LEU A 96 10.52 2.42 -12.86
CA LEU A 96 10.25 2.65 -11.44
C LEU A 96 8.74 2.57 -11.13
N LEU A 97 7.90 3.16 -11.99
CA LEU A 97 6.45 3.11 -11.85
C LEU A 97 5.87 1.70 -12.01
N ASN A 98 6.35 0.94 -13.00
CA ASN A 98 5.98 -0.46 -13.19
C ASN A 98 6.40 -1.33 -12.00
N GLU A 99 7.57 -1.08 -11.43
CA GLU A 99 8.05 -1.79 -10.24
C GLU A 99 7.22 -1.42 -9.00
N ALA A 100 6.86 -0.15 -8.84
CA ALA A 100 5.95 0.32 -7.80
C ALA A 100 4.57 -0.33 -7.88
N TYR A 101 4.03 -0.47 -9.08
CA TYR A 101 2.80 -1.21 -9.30
C TYR A 101 2.93 -2.68 -8.86
N LYS A 102 3.95 -3.40 -9.35
CA LYS A 102 4.17 -4.81 -8.99
C LYS A 102 4.32 -5.01 -7.50
N ARG A 103 5.15 -4.18 -6.85
CA ARG A 103 5.38 -4.24 -5.40
C ARG A 103 4.11 -3.98 -4.62
N THR A 104 3.28 -3.05 -5.10
CA THR A 104 2.00 -2.81 -4.44
C THR A 104 1.04 -3.97 -4.61
N GLN A 105 0.95 -4.57 -5.81
CA GLN A 105 0.17 -5.80 -6.03
C GLN A 105 0.64 -6.94 -5.13
N VAL A 106 1.95 -7.08 -4.91
CA VAL A 106 2.49 -8.03 -3.93
C VAL A 106 2.02 -7.68 -2.52
N ALA A 107 2.07 -6.41 -2.11
CA ALA A 107 1.65 -5.99 -0.78
C ALA A 107 0.13 -6.10 -0.54
N THR A 108 -0.72 -5.88 -1.54
CA THR A 108 -2.18 -5.72 -1.35
C THR A 108 -3.02 -6.87 -1.88
N VAL A 109 -2.51 -7.58 -2.88
CA VAL A 109 -3.25 -8.65 -3.57
C VAL A 109 -2.62 -9.99 -3.34
N TYR A 110 -1.29 -10.14 -3.42
CA TYR A 110 -0.63 -11.46 -3.51
C TYR A 110 0.06 -11.98 -2.25
N GLY A 111 0.57 -11.09 -1.39
CA GLY A 111 1.33 -11.48 -0.20
C GLY A 111 2.73 -12.07 -0.46
N ASN A 112 3.12 -12.29 -1.72
CA ASN A 112 4.45 -12.69 -2.17
C ASN A 112 4.65 -12.43 -3.67
N GLU A 113 5.89 -12.50 -4.15
CA GLU A 113 6.25 -12.25 -5.55
C GLU A 113 5.84 -13.39 -6.50
N GLN A 114 5.68 -14.62 -5.99
CA GLN A 114 5.30 -15.80 -6.77
C GLN A 114 3.80 -15.86 -7.07
N LYS A 115 3.01 -14.95 -6.49
CA LYS A 115 1.55 -14.85 -6.67
C LYS A 115 0.78 -16.10 -6.21
N SER A 116 1.30 -16.78 -5.19
CA SER A 116 0.62 -17.86 -4.47
C SER A 116 0.08 -17.36 -3.14
N PHE A 117 -0.73 -18.13 -2.41
CA PHE A 117 -1.17 -17.75 -1.07
C PHE A 117 -1.17 -18.92 -0.12
N ASP A 118 -0.70 -18.66 1.11
CA ASP A 118 -1.04 -19.47 2.26
C ASP A 118 -2.29 -18.89 2.89
N VAL A 119 -3.36 -19.70 2.99
CA VAL A 119 -4.59 -19.22 3.63
C VAL A 119 -4.38 -19.16 5.14
N ALA A 120 -4.63 -18.00 5.73
CA ALA A 120 -4.54 -17.80 7.18
C ALA A 120 -5.87 -18.12 7.87
N ASP A 121 -6.97 -17.65 7.27
CA ASP A 121 -8.33 -17.95 7.71
C ASP A 121 -9.30 -17.80 6.53
N GLU A 122 -9.78 -18.94 6.02
CA GLU A 122 -10.73 -19.00 4.90
C GLU A 122 -12.04 -18.26 5.19
N LYS A 123 -12.50 -18.25 6.45
CA LYS A 123 -13.81 -17.68 6.81
C LYS A 123 -13.78 -16.16 6.84
N SER A 124 -12.64 -15.58 7.19
CA SER A 124 -12.45 -14.13 7.25
C SER A 124 -11.74 -13.55 6.02
N GLY A 125 -11.28 -14.40 5.09
CA GLY A 125 -10.61 -13.98 3.86
C GLY A 125 -9.20 -13.44 4.09
N TYR A 126 -8.50 -13.95 5.11
CA TYR A 126 -7.12 -13.56 5.41
C TYR A 126 -6.12 -14.55 4.83
N TYR A 127 -5.02 -14.01 4.32
CA TYR A 127 -3.91 -14.74 3.73
C TYR A 127 -2.61 -14.30 4.38
N PHE A 128 -1.66 -15.21 4.55
CA PHE A 128 -0.36 -14.88 5.10
C PHE A 128 0.54 -14.24 4.06
N TYR A 129 1.39 -13.32 4.52
CA TYR A 129 2.58 -12.93 3.77
C TYR A 129 3.62 -14.05 3.78
N SER A 130 4.49 -14.05 2.77
CA SER A 130 5.73 -14.83 2.78
C SER A 130 6.71 -14.29 3.84
N ASP A 131 7.71 -15.10 4.20
CA ASP A 131 8.64 -14.80 5.29
C ASP A 131 9.43 -13.50 5.10
N ASP A 132 9.71 -13.12 3.85
CA ASP A 132 10.37 -11.88 3.46
C ASP A 132 9.49 -10.64 3.63
N LEU A 133 8.16 -10.81 3.78
CA LEU A 133 7.18 -9.74 3.99
C LEU A 133 6.42 -9.89 5.32
N ASN A 134 6.81 -10.85 6.17
CA ASN A 134 6.11 -11.25 7.38
C ASN A 134 6.25 -10.27 8.57
N SER A 135 6.33 -8.97 8.32
CA SER A 135 6.22 -7.90 9.33
C SER A 135 5.94 -6.56 8.66
N LYS A 136 5.41 -5.58 9.40
CA LYS A 136 5.21 -4.23 8.87
C LYS A 136 6.53 -3.58 8.45
N GLU A 137 7.60 -3.82 9.20
CA GLU A 137 8.96 -3.35 8.88
C GLU A 137 9.44 -3.92 7.55
N LYS A 138 9.32 -5.24 7.36
CA LYS A 138 9.69 -5.92 6.11
C LYS A 138 8.87 -5.44 4.91
N LEU A 139 7.56 -5.20 5.10
CA LEU A 139 6.72 -4.59 4.08
C LEU A 139 7.17 -3.16 3.75
N ASN A 140 7.56 -2.38 4.76
CA ASN A 140 8.05 -1.02 4.56
C ASN A 140 9.34 -1.03 3.74
N ASP A 141 10.33 -1.83 4.16
CA ASP A 141 11.60 -2.01 3.44
C ASP A 141 11.39 -2.49 2.00
N TYR A 142 10.37 -3.32 1.79
CA TYR A 142 10.01 -3.82 0.47
C TYR A 142 9.46 -2.71 -0.43
N LEU A 143 8.61 -1.82 0.10
CA LEU A 143 7.99 -0.71 -0.63
C LEU A 143 8.95 0.49 -0.79
N ASP A 144 9.81 0.75 0.20
CA ASP A 144 10.81 1.83 0.22
C ASP A 144 11.87 1.71 -0.87
N LYS A 145 11.93 0.57 -1.57
CA LYS A 145 12.77 0.42 -2.78
C LYS A 145 12.30 1.31 -3.93
N VAL A 146 11.03 1.70 -3.94
CA VAL A 146 10.43 2.46 -5.04
C VAL A 146 9.60 3.65 -4.58
N PHE A 147 9.13 3.65 -3.35
CA PHE A 147 8.39 4.76 -2.74
C PHE A 147 9.24 5.50 -1.72
N THR A 148 8.85 6.73 -1.40
CA THR A 148 9.35 7.39 -0.19
C THR A 148 8.73 6.74 1.04
N ASP A 149 9.43 6.76 2.18
CA ASP A 149 8.98 6.15 3.44
C ASP A 149 7.56 6.59 3.86
N ASN A 150 7.23 7.87 3.65
CA ASN A 150 5.88 8.37 3.92
C ASN A 150 4.82 7.69 3.05
N VAL A 151 5.11 7.45 1.77
CA VAL A 151 4.20 6.77 0.85
C VAL A 151 4.08 5.29 1.19
N SER A 152 5.18 4.60 1.46
CA SER A 152 5.18 3.20 1.91
C SER A 152 4.34 3.00 3.17
N LYS A 153 4.53 3.86 4.17
CA LYS A 153 3.73 3.85 5.41
C LYS A 153 2.25 4.10 5.13
N SER A 154 1.92 5.03 4.24
CA SER A 154 0.55 5.31 3.83
C SER A 154 -0.12 4.07 3.22
N ILE A 155 0.58 3.39 2.30
CA ILE A 155 0.11 2.13 1.69
C ILE A 155 -0.15 1.10 2.80
N ILE A 156 0.84 0.82 3.65
CA ILE A 156 0.74 -0.19 4.72
C ILE A 156 -0.39 0.12 5.70
N ASN A 157 -0.58 1.39 6.07
CA ASN A 157 -1.64 1.82 6.98
C ASN A 157 -3.04 1.70 6.37
N SER A 158 -3.15 1.70 5.04
CA SER A 158 -4.42 1.45 4.35
C SER A 158 -4.82 -0.04 4.32
N LEU A 159 -3.89 -0.94 4.66
CA LEU A 159 -4.14 -2.38 4.61
C LEU A 159 -4.81 -2.91 5.88
N SER A 160 -5.76 -3.82 5.69
CA SER A 160 -6.38 -4.60 6.77
C SER A 160 -5.42 -5.72 7.23
N LEU A 161 -4.42 -5.34 8.04
CA LEU A 161 -3.39 -6.25 8.56
C LEU A 161 -3.77 -6.85 9.91
N LYS A 162 -3.45 -8.13 10.10
CA LYS A 162 -3.56 -8.84 11.39
C LYS A 162 -2.36 -9.74 11.62
N VAL A 163 -2.11 -10.10 12.88
CA VAL A 163 -1.20 -11.18 13.23
C VAL A 163 -2.04 -12.40 13.59
N ILE A 164 -1.83 -13.52 12.90
CA ILE A 164 -2.50 -14.79 13.13
C ILE A 164 -1.40 -15.85 13.24
N HIS A 165 -1.37 -16.61 14.33
CA HIS A 165 -0.32 -17.61 14.58
C HIS A 165 1.11 -17.04 14.39
N ASP A 166 1.37 -15.86 14.95
CA ASP A 166 2.66 -15.14 14.89
C ASP A 166 3.13 -14.76 13.47
N ARG A 167 2.25 -14.85 12.47
CA ARG A 167 2.49 -14.42 11.09
C ARG A 167 1.59 -13.25 10.73
N LEU A 168 2.13 -12.29 10.01
CA LEU A 168 1.40 -11.19 9.41
C LEU A 168 0.50 -11.74 8.30
N ALA A 169 -0.77 -11.35 8.37
CA ALA A 169 -1.80 -11.68 7.41
C ALA A 169 -2.50 -10.41 6.93
N PHE A 170 -3.02 -10.46 5.71
CA PHE A 170 -3.78 -9.40 5.08
C PHE A 170 -5.07 -9.94 4.49
N GLN A 171 -6.06 -9.06 4.39
CA GLN A 171 -7.24 -9.32 3.57
C GLN A 171 -6.95 -8.84 2.15
N THR A 172 -7.19 -9.69 1.15
CA THR A 172 -6.99 -9.27 -0.24
C THR A 172 -7.90 -8.11 -0.55
N SER A 173 -7.39 -7.20 -1.35
CA SER A 173 -8.21 -6.14 -1.89
C SER A 173 -8.54 -6.46 -3.34
N GLU A 174 -9.80 -6.26 -3.75
CA GLU A 174 -10.22 -6.45 -5.14
C GLU A 174 -9.73 -5.28 -5.99
N TRP A 175 -8.47 -5.36 -6.46
CA TRP A 175 -7.87 -4.34 -7.29
C TRP A 175 -7.78 -4.89 -8.71
N SER A 176 -8.73 -4.47 -9.55
CA SER A 176 -8.70 -4.79 -10.98
C SER A 176 -7.97 -3.70 -11.75
N SER A 177 -6.91 -4.11 -12.44
CA SER A 177 -6.21 -3.31 -13.45
C SER A 177 -7.05 -3.15 -14.72
N TYR A 178 -7.07 -1.94 -15.28
CA TYR A 178 -7.58 -1.67 -16.64
C TYR A 178 -6.48 -1.56 -17.71
N SER A 179 -5.19 -1.71 -17.34
CA SER A 179 -4.10 -1.08 -18.10
C SER A 179 -3.55 -1.85 -19.30
N SER A 180 -3.87 -3.14 -19.46
CA SER A 180 -3.31 -3.95 -20.55
C SER A 180 -3.70 -3.48 -21.96
N TYR A 181 -4.59 -2.49 -22.08
CA TYR A 181 -5.10 -1.96 -23.35
C TYR A 181 -4.81 -0.48 -23.60
N LEU A 182 -3.94 0.15 -22.80
CA LEU A 182 -3.70 1.59 -22.87
C LEU A 182 -2.35 1.91 -23.50
N LYS A 183 -2.34 2.90 -24.41
CA LYS A 183 -1.10 3.57 -24.84
C LYS A 183 -0.84 4.73 -23.89
N VAL A 184 0.42 4.88 -23.49
CA VAL A 184 0.85 5.88 -22.51
C VAL A 184 1.81 6.87 -23.17
N ASP A 185 1.41 8.14 -23.23
CA ASP A 185 2.27 9.25 -23.61
C ASP A 185 2.70 10.02 -22.35
N ILE A 186 3.99 10.34 -22.22
CA ILE A 186 4.55 10.94 -20.99
C ILE A 186 5.11 12.32 -21.28
N LYS A 187 4.77 13.29 -20.43
CA LYS A 187 5.26 14.67 -20.52
C LYS A 187 5.89 15.09 -19.21
N VAL A 188 7.02 15.79 -19.28
CA VAL A 188 7.59 16.48 -18.12
C VAL A 188 6.75 17.73 -17.84
N LYS A 189 6.24 17.85 -16.62
CA LYS A 189 5.50 19.05 -16.17
C LYS A 189 6.37 19.98 -15.37
N GLU A 190 7.11 19.41 -14.42
CA GLU A 190 8.01 20.13 -13.55
C GLU A 190 9.28 19.31 -13.34
N GLU A 191 10.42 19.98 -13.28
CA GLU A 191 11.72 19.37 -13.03
C GLU A 191 12.59 20.34 -12.23
N THR A 192 13.18 19.80 -11.16
CA THR A 192 14.20 20.46 -10.35
C THR A 192 15.40 19.52 -10.23
N ASN A 193 16.41 19.89 -9.44
CA ASN A 193 17.60 19.07 -9.28
C ASN A 193 17.31 17.71 -8.61
N ASP A 194 16.33 17.66 -7.71
CA ASP A 194 16.02 16.50 -6.89
C ASP A 194 14.56 16.02 -7.04
N SER A 195 13.71 16.70 -7.79
CA SER A 195 12.33 16.28 -8.02
C SER A 195 11.90 16.40 -9.49
N LYS A 196 10.99 15.52 -9.91
CA LYS A 196 10.40 15.52 -11.26
C LYS A 196 8.92 15.17 -11.18
N ILE A 197 8.07 15.92 -11.87
CA ILE A 197 6.64 15.62 -12.02
C ILE A 197 6.39 15.26 -13.48
N LEU A 198 5.90 14.05 -13.70
CA LEU A 198 5.56 13.53 -15.02
C LEU A 198 4.04 13.38 -15.14
N GLU A 199 3.48 13.86 -16.25
CA GLU A 199 2.11 13.59 -16.67
C GLU A 199 2.09 12.35 -17.57
N PHE A 200 1.25 11.39 -17.21
CA PHE A 200 0.99 10.18 -17.97
C PHE A 200 -0.42 10.30 -18.57
N ASP A 201 -0.49 10.40 -19.89
CA ASP A 201 -1.75 10.40 -20.63
C ASP A 201 -2.03 9.00 -21.14
N TYR A 202 -3.15 8.43 -20.70
CA TYR A 202 -3.61 7.11 -21.09
C TYR A 202 -4.63 7.25 -22.20
N SER A 203 -4.40 6.54 -23.31
CA SER A 203 -5.29 6.53 -24.47
C SER A 203 -5.72 5.12 -24.83
N GLU A 204 -6.88 5.00 -25.48
CA GLU A 204 -7.35 3.71 -25.97
C GLU A 204 -6.43 3.20 -27.08
N PHE A 205 -6.04 1.91 -27.04
CA PHE A 205 -5.21 1.33 -28.10
C PHE A 205 -5.80 1.52 -29.52
N LYS A 206 -7.13 1.43 -29.65
CA LYS A 206 -7.83 1.60 -30.94
C LYS A 206 -8.02 3.05 -31.35
N ASN A 207 -7.84 4.01 -30.44
CA ASN A 207 -8.02 5.43 -30.68
C ASN A 207 -7.01 6.22 -29.84
N PRO A 208 -5.73 6.24 -30.24
CA PRO A 208 -4.64 6.81 -29.44
C PRO A 208 -4.76 8.32 -29.25
N ASP A 209 -5.53 9.00 -30.09
CA ASP A 209 -5.77 10.45 -29.96
C ASP A 209 -6.81 10.77 -28.87
N LYS A 210 -7.55 9.76 -28.38
CA LYS A 210 -8.52 9.91 -27.31
C LYS A 210 -7.86 9.57 -25.97
N ILE A 211 -7.45 10.60 -25.25
CA ILE A 211 -7.03 10.50 -23.84
C ILE A 211 -8.27 10.14 -23.01
N ILE A 212 -8.19 9.05 -22.26
CA ILE A 212 -9.25 8.57 -21.37
C ILE A 212 -8.94 8.82 -19.89
N SER A 213 -7.67 8.99 -19.54
CA SER A 213 -7.23 9.34 -18.20
C SER A 213 -5.88 10.06 -18.27
N THR A 214 -5.63 10.90 -17.28
CA THR A 214 -4.35 11.59 -17.09
C THR A 214 -3.97 11.49 -15.63
N SER A 215 -2.71 11.19 -15.36
CA SER A 215 -2.20 11.08 -13.99
C SER A 215 -0.86 11.78 -13.82
N LEU A 216 -0.67 12.41 -12.66
CA LEU A 216 0.58 13.08 -12.30
C LEU A 216 1.36 12.21 -11.32
N VAL A 217 2.57 11.81 -11.71
CA VAL A 217 3.48 11.06 -10.84
C VAL A 217 4.63 11.96 -10.43
N LYS A 218 4.80 12.13 -9.12
CA LYS A 218 5.88 12.89 -8.51
C LYS A 218 7.01 11.96 -8.12
N TYR A 219 8.22 12.31 -8.51
CA TYR A 219 9.46 11.62 -8.18
C TYR A 219 10.35 12.53 -7.34
N LEU A 220 11.04 11.96 -6.37
CA LEU A 220 12.00 12.63 -5.50
C LEU A 220 13.27 11.78 -5.41
N TYR A 221 14.44 12.40 -5.56
CA TYR A 221 15.73 11.77 -5.35
C TYR A 221 16.08 11.79 -3.87
N ILE A 222 16.36 10.62 -3.31
CA ILE A 222 16.80 10.45 -1.93
C ILE A 222 18.28 10.07 -1.94
N ASP A 223 19.10 10.85 -1.24
CA ASP A 223 20.55 10.61 -1.20
C ASP A 223 20.89 9.19 -0.69
N GLY A 224 21.84 8.54 -1.36
CA GLY A 224 22.22 7.15 -1.12
C GLY A 224 21.16 6.09 -1.49
N GLN A 225 19.93 6.49 -1.84
CA GLN A 225 18.83 5.57 -2.13
C GLN A 225 18.36 5.63 -3.59
N GLY A 226 18.49 6.78 -4.26
CA GLY A 226 18.08 6.99 -5.64
C GLY A 226 16.69 7.62 -5.76
N TRP A 227 16.13 7.58 -6.97
CA TRP A 227 14.80 8.12 -7.25
C TRP A 227 13.69 7.27 -6.62
N ARG A 228 12.69 7.93 -6.04
CA ARG A 228 11.51 7.35 -5.40
C ARG A 228 10.24 8.06 -5.84
N ILE A 229 9.13 7.35 -5.83
CA ILE A 229 7.80 7.92 -6.05
C ILE A 229 7.29 8.53 -4.75
N THR A 230 6.85 9.78 -4.83
CA THR A 230 6.36 10.57 -3.69
C THR A 230 4.96 11.12 -3.91
N SER A 231 4.21 10.61 -4.89
CA SER A 231 2.83 11.05 -5.12
C SER A 231 1.96 10.81 -3.89
N ASP A 232 1.17 11.84 -3.55
CA ASP A 232 0.34 11.88 -2.33
C ASP A 232 -0.82 10.87 -2.38
N ASP A 233 -1.16 10.36 -3.57
CA ASP A 233 -2.16 9.33 -3.78
C ASP A 233 -1.54 8.09 -4.46
N PRO A 234 -0.95 7.17 -3.66
CA PRO A 234 -0.44 5.92 -4.19
C PRO A 234 -1.55 5.01 -4.72
N GLN A 235 -2.80 5.15 -4.26
CA GLN A 235 -3.92 4.36 -4.76
C GLN A 235 -4.21 4.70 -6.22
N HIS A 236 -4.18 5.99 -6.56
CA HIS A 236 -4.32 6.44 -7.94
C HIS A 236 -3.21 5.91 -8.86
N ILE A 237 -1.99 5.73 -8.35
CA ILE A 237 -0.89 5.11 -9.12
C ILE A 237 -1.21 3.66 -9.53
N ILE A 238 -2.00 2.96 -8.73
CA ILE A 238 -2.27 1.53 -8.92
C ILE A 238 -3.56 1.33 -9.73
N GLU A 239 -4.54 2.23 -9.64
CA GLU A 239 -5.74 2.23 -10.52
C GLU A 239 -5.40 2.44 -12.00
N ILE A 240 -4.29 3.12 -12.25
CA ILE A 240 -3.74 3.34 -13.57
C ILE A 240 -3.27 2.04 -14.24
N PHE A 241 -2.81 1.07 -13.46
CA PHE A 241 -2.06 -0.11 -13.93
C PHE A 241 -2.78 -1.42 -13.72
#